data_AF-A0A927SE35-F1
#
_entry.id   AF-A0A927SE35-F1
#
_cell.length_a   1.000
_cell.length_b   1.000
_cell.length_c   1.000
_cell.angle_alpha   90.00
_cell.angle_beta   90.00
_cell.angle_gamma   90.00
#
_symmetry.space_group_name_H-M   'P 1'
#
loop_
_entity.id
_entity.type
_entity.pdbx_description
1 polymer ?
#
loop_
_entity_poly.entity_id
_entity_poly.type
_entity_poly.pdbx_seq_one_letter_code
_entity_poly.pdbx_strand_id
1 'polypeptide(L)'
;MNLILILKNFLDEDLRLKAFPAKRKMKIYALLYFAEKFEKGREYSEKEVGALLNQWHTFSDPATIRREMYDYGFLDRSRDGRVYKMSENQPTFAQLGLSDE
;
A
#
# COMPACT_ATOMS: atom_id res chain seq x y z
N MET A 1 -3.64 5.46 -14.91
CA MET A 1 -4.34 4.24 -14.46
C MET A 1 -5.35 4.59 -13.37
N ASN A 2 -6.61 4.17 -13.50
CA ASN A 2 -7.64 4.46 -12.47
C ASN A 2 -7.74 3.29 -11.48
N LEU A 3 -7.06 3.41 -10.33
CA LEU A 3 -7.03 2.36 -9.31
C LEU A 3 -8.41 2.08 -8.70
N ILE A 4 -9.25 3.11 -8.56
CA ILE A 4 -10.62 2.95 -8.02
C ILE A 4 -11.44 2.04 -8.92
N LEU A 5 -11.38 2.24 -10.25
CA LEU A 5 -12.10 1.40 -11.20
C LEU A 5 -11.59 -0.05 -11.21
N ILE A 6 -10.26 -0.23 -11.13
CA ILE A 6 -9.63 -1.56 -11.08
C ILE A 6 -10.02 -2.30 -9.80
N LEU A 7 -10.03 -1.59 -8.67
CA LEU A 7 -10.32 -2.14 -7.34
C LEU A 7 -11.81 -2.08 -6.98
N LYS A 8 -12.71 -1.70 -7.90
CA LYS A 8 -14.13 -1.44 -7.59
C LYS A 8 -14.84 -2.54 -6.79
N ASN A 9 -14.48 -3.81 -7.01
CA ASN A 9 -15.07 -4.95 -6.31
C ASN A 9 -14.50 -5.16 -4.90
N PHE A 10 -13.37 -4.52 -4.58
CA PHE A 10 -12.70 -4.57 -3.28
C PHE A 10 -12.97 -3.34 -2.43
N LEU A 11 -13.48 -2.24 -2.99
CA LEU A 11 -13.76 -1.00 -2.28
C LEU A 11 -15.19 -0.98 -1.70
N ASP A 12 -15.36 -0.36 -0.53
CA ASP A 12 -16.67 0.04 -0.01
C ASP A 12 -17.11 1.40 -0.58
N GLU A 13 -18.25 1.88 -0.09
CA GLU A 13 -18.84 3.18 -0.43
C GLU A 13 -17.99 4.38 0.00
N ASP A 14 -17.13 4.22 1.01
CA ASP A 14 -16.14 5.21 1.48
C ASP A 14 -14.78 5.07 0.76
N LEU A 15 -14.68 4.24 -0.29
CA LEU A 15 -13.44 3.92 -1.00
C LEU A 15 -12.37 3.26 -0.11
N ARG A 16 -12.76 2.54 0.93
CA ARG A 16 -11.86 1.72 1.75
C ARG A 16 -11.82 0.30 1.25
N LEU A 17 -10.66 -0.34 1.38
CA LEU A 17 -10.46 -1.72 0.99
C LEU A 17 -11.15 -2.67 1.98
N LYS A 18 -12.16 -3.40 1.51
CA LYS A 18 -12.95 -4.36 2.31
C LYS A 18 -12.22 -5.67 2.60
N ALA A 19 -11.32 -6.06 1.71
CA ALA A 19 -10.50 -7.26 1.85
C ALA A 19 -9.20 -7.10 1.07
N PHE A 20 -8.11 -7.65 1.60
CA PHE A 20 -6.83 -7.63 0.90
C PHE A 20 -6.82 -8.68 -0.24
N PRO A 21 -6.56 -8.30 -1.50
CA PRO A 21 -6.65 -9.25 -2.60
C PRO A 21 -5.63 -10.38 -2.52
N ALA A 22 -6.08 -11.63 -2.73
CA ALA A 22 -5.19 -12.80 -2.77
C ALA A 22 -4.40 -12.90 -4.10
N LYS A 23 -4.99 -12.47 -5.22
CA LYS A 23 -4.34 -12.51 -6.54
C LYS A 23 -3.22 -11.47 -6.61
N ARG A 24 -1.99 -11.90 -6.96
CA ARG A 24 -0.79 -11.03 -7.03
C ARG A 24 -1.03 -9.71 -7.76
N LYS A 25 -1.59 -9.74 -8.97
CA LYS A 25 -1.88 -8.52 -9.76
C LYS A 25 -2.79 -7.54 -9.00
N MET A 26 -3.87 -8.04 -8.40
CA MET A 26 -4.80 -7.21 -7.62
C MET A 26 -4.18 -6.70 -6.32
N LYS A 27 -3.33 -7.52 -5.69
CA LYS A 27 -2.58 -7.13 -4.50
C LYS A 27 -1.69 -5.93 -4.80
N ILE A 28 -0.96 -5.95 -5.91
CA ILE A 28 -0.11 -4.83 -6.33
C ILE A 28 -0.94 -3.56 -6.54
N TYR A 29 -2.11 -3.65 -7.19
CA TYR A 29 -3.00 -2.48 -7.32
C TYR A 29 -3.48 -1.94 -5.97
N ALA A 30 -3.77 -2.82 -5.00
CA ALA A 30 -4.10 -2.38 -3.64
C ALA A 30 -2.90 -1.70 -2.96
N LEU A 31 -1.67 -2.20 -3.14
CA LEU A 31 -0.47 -1.57 -2.60
C LEU A 31 -0.22 -0.19 -3.24
N LEU A 32 -0.37 -0.05 -4.56
CA LEU A 32 -0.33 1.24 -5.24
C LEU A 32 -1.37 2.22 -4.67
N TYR A 33 -2.58 1.73 -4.40
CA TYR A 33 -3.65 2.53 -3.80
C TYR A 33 -3.30 3.03 -2.39
N PHE A 34 -2.67 2.19 -1.56
CA PHE A 34 -2.17 2.61 -0.26
C PHE A 34 -0.97 3.57 -0.38
N ALA A 35 -0.07 3.35 -1.33
CA ALA A 35 1.10 4.22 -1.57
C ALA A 35 0.70 5.67 -1.86
N GLU A 36 -0.40 5.89 -2.59
CA GLU A 36 -0.96 7.23 -2.85
C GLU A 36 -1.39 7.99 -1.58
N LYS A 37 -1.48 7.32 -0.42
CA LYS A 37 -1.89 7.93 0.85
C LYS A 37 -0.70 8.41 1.69
N PHE A 38 0.52 8.03 1.33
CA PHE A 38 1.72 8.45 2.03
C PHE A 38 2.27 9.73 1.41
N GLU A 39 2.67 10.66 2.27
CA GLU A 39 3.40 11.87 1.88
C GLU A 39 4.88 11.55 1.59
N LYS A 40 5.36 12.07 0.46
CA LYS A 40 6.77 11.94 0.04
C LYS A 40 7.69 12.73 0.97
N GLY A 41 8.80 12.10 1.38
CA GLY A 41 9.80 12.73 2.24
C GLY A 41 9.43 12.81 3.73
N ARG A 42 8.22 12.39 4.10
CA ARG A 42 7.80 12.29 5.50
C ARG A 42 8.25 10.95 6.09
N GLU A 43 8.75 11.01 7.32
CA GLU A 43 8.96 9.85 8.18
C GLU A 43 7.72 9.60 9.04
N TYR A 44 7.38 8.32 9.19
CA TYR A 44 6.26 7.84 9.98
C TYR A 44 6.76 6.85 11.01
N SER A 45 6.26 6.93 12.23
CA SER A 45 6.35 5.82 13.17
C SER A 45 5.51 4.62 12.70
N GLU A 46 5.83 3.42 13.17
CA GLU A 46 4.97 2.23 12.97
C GLU A 46 3.50 2.49 13.33
N LYS A 47 3.26 3.26 14.41
CA LYS A 47 1.90 3.61 14.85
C LYS A 47 1.19 4.53 13.87
N GLU A 48 1.89 5.52 13.32
CA GLU A 48 1.32 6.42 12.30
C GLU A 48 1.03 5.68 11.00
N VAL A 49 1.93 4.78 10.56
CA VAL A 49 1.65 3.93 9.39
C VAL A 49 0.41 3.09 9.63
N GLY A 50 0.32 2.44 10.79
CA GLY A 50 -0.86 1.64 11.15
C GLY A 50 -2.15 2.47 11.17
N ALA A 51 -2.10 3.66 11.78
CA ALA A 51 -3.24 4.56 11.86
C ALA A 51 -3.65 5.11 10.48
N LEU A 52 -2.70 5.40 9.59
CA LEU A 52 -2.97 5.81 8.23
C LEU A 52 -3.64 4.68 7.45
N LEU A 53 -3.06 3.47 7.48
CA LEU A 53 -3.61 2.31 6.77
C LEU A 53 -5.04 1.97 7.24
N ASN A 54 -5.30 2.02 8.54
CA ASN A 54 -6.62 1.77 9.12
C ASN A 54 -7.71 2.74 8.62
N GLN A 55 -7.36 3.93 8.12
CA GLN A 55 -8.35 4.84 7.51
C GLN A 55 -8.84 4.37 6.14
N TRP A 56 -8.06 3.49 5.48
CA TRP A 56 -8.24 3.09 4.09
C TRP A 56 -8.57 1.60 3.91
N HIS A 57 -8.80 0.86 4.99
CA HIS A 57 -9.28 -0.53 4.95
C HIS A 57 -10.22 -0.86 6.11
N THR A 58 -11.02 -1.92 5.98
CA THR A 58 -12.01 -2.31 7.02
C THR A 58 -11.71 -3.66 7.70
N PHE A 59 -10.69 -4.39 7.25
CA PHE A 59 -10.35 -5.74 7.75
C PHE A 59 -9.36 -5.76 8.93
N SER A 60 -9.09 -4.62 9.56
CA SER A 60 -8.29 -4.50 10.80
C SER A 60 -6.91 -5.17 10.81
N ASP A 61 -6.25 -5.32 9.66
CA ASP A 61 -4.89 -5.88 9.55
C ASP A 61 -3.92 -4.93 8.81
N PRO A 62 -3.56 -3.79 9.42
CA PRO A 62 -2.58 -2.87 8.86
C PRO A 62 -1.15 -3.46 8.88
N ALA A 63 -0.89 -4.49 9.70
CA ALA A 63 0.42 -5.11 9.82
C ALA A 63 0.78 -5.90 8.54
N THR A 64 -0.17 -6.65 7.99
CA THR A 64 0.01 -7.35 6.70
C THR A 64 0.26 -6.37 5.56
N ILE A 65 -0.54 -5.30 5.46
CA ILE A 65 -0.37 -4.30 4.39
C ILE A 65 1.00 -3.63 4.50
N ARG A 66 1.40 -3.20 5.70
CA ARG A 66 2.70 -2.55 5.93
C ARG A 66 3.88 -3.46 5.59
N ARG A 67 3.79 -4.76 5.88
CA ARG A 67 4.81 -5.74 5.48
C ARG A 67 4.92 -5.85 3.97
N GLU A 68 3.78 -5.98 3.29
CA GLU A 68 3.74 -6.07 1.83
C GLU A 68 4.20 -4.77 1.16
N MET A 69 3.87 -3.60 1.71
CA MET A 69 4.37 -2.30 1.26
C MET A 69 5.91 -2.23 1.32
N TYR A 70 6.51 -2.79 2.37
CA TYR A 70 7.97 -2.91 2.48
C TYR A 70 8.53 -3.96 1.51
N ASP A 71 7.95 -5.16 1.47
CA ASP A 71 8.42 -6.27 0.64
C ASP A 71 8.37 -5.96 -0.87
N TYR A 72 7.41 -5.15 -1.31
CA TYR A 72 7.29 -4.68 -2.70
C TYR A 72 8.06 -3.36 -2.96
N GLY A 73 8.73 -2.79 -1.97
CA GLY A 73 9.57 -1.60 -2.13
C GLY A 73 8.82 -0.26 -2.20
N PHE A 74 7.55 -0.21 -1.79
CA PHE A 74 6.82 1.07 -1.68
C PHE A 74 7.28 1.88 -0.48
N LEU A 75 7.60 1.21 0.64
CA LEU A 75 8.12 1.81 1.86
C LEU A 75 9.51 1.26 2.19
N ASP A 76 10.39 2.13 2.65
CA ASP A 76 11.58 1.75 3.40
C ASP A 76 11.28 1.80 4.90
N ARG A 77 12.08 1.09 5.70
CA ARG A 77 12.02 1.16 7.16
C ARG A 77 13.40 1.14 7.81
N SER A 78 13.51 1.74 9.00
CA SER A 78 14.70 1.63 9.83
C SER A 78 14.95 0.17 10.24
N ARG A 79 16.21 -0.15 10.58
CA ARG A 79 16.62 -1.52 10.97
C ARG A 79 15.83 -2.07 12.16
N ASP A 80 15.42 -1.21 13.07
CA ASP A 80 14.60 -1.55 14.24
C ASP A 80 13.08 -1.52 13.95
N GLY A 81 12.68 -1.20 12.71
CA GLY A 81 11.29 -1.16 12.25
C GLY A 81 10.46 -0.03 12.84
N ARG A 82 11.07 0.94 13.52
CA ARG A 82 10.34 2.04 14.19
C ARG A 82 9.95 3.17 13.26
N VAL A 83 10.76 3.42 12.23
CA VAL A 83 10.58 4.49 11.26
C VAL A 83 10.30 3.88 9.89
N TYR A 84 9.33 4.44 9.20
CA TYR A 84 8.96 4.14 7.83
C TYR A 84 8.98 5.42 7.00
N LYS A 85 9.33 5.30 5.72
CA LYS A 85 9.21 6.40 4.74
C LYS A 85 8.87 5.82 3.38
N MET A 86 8.30 6.63 2.49
CA MET A 86 8.21 6.23 1.08
C MET A 86 9.61 5.93 0.55
N SER A 87 9.75 4.82 -0.19
CA SER A 87 11.03 4.51 -0.80
C SER A 87 11.40 5.57 -1.84
N GLU A 88 12.66 5.98 -1.83
CA GLU A 88 13.20 6.96 -2.79
C GLU A 88 13.14 6.40 -4.22
N ASN A 89 13.28 5.07 -4.35
CA ASN A 89 13.20 4.35 -5.61
C ASN A 89 11.91 3.52 -5.63
N GLN A 90 10.79 4.16 -5.99
CA GLN A 90 9.52 3.44 -6.17
C GLN A 90 9.65 2.36 -7.25
N PRO A 91 9.06 1.17 -7.04
CA PRO A 91 9.14 0.08 -8.00
C PRO A 91 8.46 0.46 -9.32
N THR A 92 9.09 0.11 -10.43
CA THR A 92 8.50 0.29 -11.77
C THR A 92 7.40 -0.74 -12.03
N PHE A 93 6.49 -0.48 -12.96
CA PHE A 93 5.47 -1.46 -13.37
C PHE A 93 6.10 -2.77 -13.85
N ALA A 94 7.20 -2.69 -14.60
CA ALA A 94 7.97 -3.85 -15.02
C ALA A 94 8.50 -4.68 -13.82
N GLN A 95 9.05 -4.03 -12.79
CA GLN A 95 9.51 -4.72 -11.57
C GLN A 95 8.36 -5.37 -10.79
N LEU A 96 7.18 -4.75 -10.83
CA LEU A 96 5.96 -5.31 -10.24
C LEU A 96 5.37 -6.45 -11.10
N GLY A 97 5.84 -6.65 -12.33
CA GLY A 97 5.26 -7.59 -13.28
C GLY A 97 3.86 -7.17 -13.73
N LEU A 98 3.63 -5.86 -13.82
CA LEU A 98 2.49 -5.26 -14.50
C LEU A 98 2.93 -4.90 -15.93
N SER A 99 2.10 -5.19 -16.93
CA SER A 99 2.31 -4.74 -18.30
C SER A 99 2.05 -3.23 -18.39
N ASP A 100 2.80 -2.52 -19.23
CA ASP A 100 2.66 -1.08 -19.51
C ASP A 100 1.42 -0.73 -20.36
N GLU A 101 0.32 -1.50 -20.24
CA GLU A 101 -0.94 -1.24 -20.96
C GLU A 101 -1.73 -0.06 -20.38
#